data_AF-A0A962YCL8-F1
#
_entry.id   AF-A0A962YCL8-F1
#
_cell.length_a   1.000
_cell.length_b   1.000
_cell.length_c   1.000
_cell.angle_alpha   90.00
_cell.angle_beta   90.00
_cell.angle_gamma   90.00
#
_symmetry.space_group_name_H-M   'P 1'
#
loop_
_entity.id
_entity.type
_entity.pdbx_description
1 polymer ?
#
loop_
_entity_poly.entity_id
_entity_poly.type
_entity_poly.pdbx_seq_one_letter_code
_entity_poly.pdbx_strand_id
1 'polypeptide(L)' 'GSRETELLRPECLVERIDAVVFSGGSSFGLDAAGAVAAELAHEGRGFAVGTQRVPIVPAAILFDLLNGGAKDWGAEPPYR' A
#
# COMPACT_ATOMS: atom_id res chain seq x y z
N GLY A 1 -7.55 -9.44 -0.95
CA GLY A 1 -6.68 -8.92 -2.02
C GLY A 1 -5.40 -8.39 -1.41
N SER A 2 -4.33 -8.35 -2.18
CA SER A 2 -3.02 -7.91 -1.69
C SER A 2 -2.25 -7.16 -2.77
N ARG A 3 -1.23 -6.43 -2.33
CA ARG A 3 -0.25 -5.71 -3.16
C ARG A 3 1.15 -5.99 -2.64
N GLU A 4 2.11 -6.15 -3.54
CA GLU A 4 3.56 -6.24 -3.25
C GLU A 4 3.97 -7.33 -2.22
N THR A 5 3.12 -8.36 -2.02
CA THR A 5 3.42 -9.46 -1.09
C THR A 5 4.49 -10.41 -1.62
N GLU A 6 4.63 -10.56 -2.93
CA GLU A 6 5.64 -11.44 -3.54
C GLU A 6 7.07 -10.99 -3.21
N LEU A 7 7.28 -9.69 -2.98
CA LEU A 7 8.59 -9.13 -2.64
C LEU A 7 9.04 -9.50 -1.22
N LEU A 8 8.15 -10.07 -0.40
CA LEU A 8 8.45 -10.51 0.98
C LEU A 8 8.97 -11.95 1.04
N ARG A 9 9.09 -12.62 -0.10
CA ARG A 9 9.65 -13.97 -0.15
C ARG A 9 11.14 -13.92 0.25
N PRO A 10 11.64 -14.88 1.05
CA PRO A 10 13.03 -14.89 1.53
C PRO A 10 14.10 -14.83 0.42
N GLU A 11 13.78 -15.30 -0.78
CA GLU A 11 14.63 -15.31 -1.96
C GLU A 11 14.64 -13.99 -2.75
N CYS A 12 13.77 -13.04 -2.39
CA CYS A 12 13.73 -11.74 -3.04
C CYS A 12 14.81 -10.79 -2.48
N LEU A 13 15.21 -9.82 -3.31
CA LEU A 13 16.28 -8.87 -3.01
C LEU A 13 15.98 -7.93 -1.82
N VAL A 14 14.70 -7.69 -1.53
CA VAL A 14 14.27 -6.73 -0.51
C VAL A 14 14.33 -7.42 0.86
N GLU A 15 15.37 -7.12 1.64
CA GLU A 15 15.55 -7.70 2.98
C GLU A 15 14.68 -7.03 4.06
N ARG A 16 14.27 -5.77 3.84
CA ARG A 16 13.51 -4.98 4.81
C ARG A 16 12.53 -4.05 4.11
N ILE A 17 11.37 -3.89 4.73
CA ILE A 17 10.35 -2.90 4.38
C ILE A 17 10.19 -1.86 5.51
N ASP A 18 9.71 -0.68 5.13
CA ASP A 18 9.48 0.45 6.04
C ASP A 18 8.06 0.46 6.63
N ALA A 19 7.08 -0.12 5.91
CA ALA A 19 5.68 -0.13 6.30
C ALA A 19 4.92 -1.32 5.70
N VAL A 20 3.78 -1.66 6.32
CA VAL A 20 2.75 -2.57 5.81
C VAL A 20 1.40 -1.89 5.97
N VAL A 21 0.53 -2.00 4.97
CA VAL A 21 -0.81 -1.38 4.99
C VAL A 21 -1.91 -2.43 5.13
N PHE A 22 -2.81 -2.21 6.09
CA PHE A 22 -4.07 -2.92 6.21
C PHE A 22 -5.23 -1.95 5.98
N SER A 23 -6.11 -2.25 5.03
CA SER A 23 -7.23 -1.36 4.67
C SER A 23 -8.55 -2.11 4.50
N GLY A 24 -9.65 -1.41 4.78
CA GLY A 24 -10.97 -1.75 4.26
C GLY A 24 -11.09 -1.42 2.77
N GLY A 25 -12.31 -1.33 2.26
CA GLY A 25 -12.60 -0.87 0.91
C GLY A 25 -12.52 -1.92 -0.18
N SER A 26 -12.29 -3.19 0.18
CA SER A 26 -11.98 -4.24 -0.80
C SER A 26 -10.89 -3.74 -1.76
N SER A 27 -10.96 -4.04 -3.06
CA SER A 27 -9.94 -3.68 -4.05
C SER A 27 -9.61 -2.19 -4.10
N PHE A 28 -10.55 -1.30 -3.75
CA PHE A 28 -10.29 0.15 -3.68
C PHE A 28 -9.30 0.52 -2.58
N GLY A 29 -9.24 -0.27 -1.50
CA GLY A 29 -8.31 -0.05 -0.39
C GLY A 29 -6.84 -0.25 -0.72
N LEU A 30 -6.52 -0.86 -1.87
CA LEU A 30 -5.13 -1.01 -2.32
C LEU A 30 -4.48 0.34 -2.65
N ASP A 31 -5.27 1.37 -2.95
CA ASP A 31 -4.79 2.74 -3.18
C ASP A 31 -4.07 3.30 -1.93
N ALA A 32 -4.43 2.86 -0.72
CA ALA A 32 -3.87 3.38 0.54
C ALA A 32 -2.36 3.11 0.64
N ALA A 33 -1.89 2.02 0.03
CA ALA A 33 -0.46 1.73 -0.05
C ALA A 33 0.28 2.73 -0.96
N GLY A 34 -0.39 3.32 -1.95
CA GLY A 34 0.15 4.40 -2.77
C GLY A 34 0.41 5.67 -1.98
N ALA A 35 -0.54 6.06 -1.11
CA ALA A 35 -0.40 7.21 -0.22
C ALA A 35 0.79 7.05 0.73
N VAL A 36 0.90 5.89 1.39
CA VAL A 36 2.02 5.57 2.28
C VAL A 36 3.35 5.52 1.52
N ALA A 37 3.37 4.96 0.30
CA ALA A 37 4.57 4.99 -0.53
C ALA A 37 5.00 6.42 -0.89
N ALA A 38 4.05 7.31 -1.22
CA ALA A 38 4.35 8.72 -1.52
C ALA A 38 4.97 9.44 -0.30
N GLU A 39 4.43 9.21 0.90
CA GLU A 39 4.98 9.80 2.12
C GLU A 39 6.37 9.25 2.44
N LEU A 40 6.57 7.93 2.36
CA LEU A 40 7.91 7.33 2.53
C LEU A 40 8.92 7.87 1.52
N ALA A 41 8.50 8.09 0.27
CA ALA A 41 9.35 8.72 -0.74
C ALA A 41 9.71 10.17 -0.36
N HIS A 42 8.74 10.94 0.15
CA HIS A 42 8.97 12.30 0.65
C HIS A 42 10.00 12.31 1.79
N GLU A 43 9.91 11.35 2.71
CA GLU A 43 10.86 11.16 3.82
C GLU A 43 12.23 10.61 3.38
N GLY A 44 12.41 10.28 2.10
CA GLY A 44 13.64 9.66 1.61
C GLY A 44 13.85 8.25 2.19
N ARG A 45 12.78 7.48 2.35
CA ARG A 45 12.77 6.08 2.83
C ARG A 45 12.42 5.12 1.71
N GLY A 46 12.72 3.84 1.92
CA GLY A 46 12.57 2.79 0.92
C GLY A 46 13.89 2.12 0.51
N PHE A 47 13.74 1.11 -0.35
CA PHE A 47 14.81 0.27 -0.86
C PHE A 47 15.76 1.07 -1.76
N ALA A 48 17.06 1.03 -1.49
CA ALA A 48 18.05 1.82 -2.22
C ALA A 48 18.38 1.18 -3.57
N VAL A 49 18.21 1.94 -4.65
CA VAL A 49 18.58 1.57 -6.03
C VAL A 49 19.45 2.68 -6.61
N GLY A 50 20.78 2.52 -6.48
CA GLY A 50 21.72 3.57 -6.83
C GLY A 50 21.49 4.83 -5.98
N THR A 51 21.16 5.95 -6.63
CA THR A 51 20.84 7.23 -5.97
C THR A 51 19.36 7.39 -5.65
N GLN A 52 18.50 6.45 -6.07
CA GLN A 52 17.06 6.48 -5.84
C GLN A 52 16.68 5.63 -4.63
N ARG A 53 15.56 5.98 -4.00
CA ARG A 53 14.92 5.15 -2.97
C ARG A 53 13.51 4.80 -3.43
N VAL A 54 13.20 3.52 -3.43
CA VAL A 54 11.93 2.96 -3.90
C VAL A 54 11.19 2.39 -2.70
N PRO A 55 10.11 3.04 -2.21
CA PRO A 55 9.28 2.49 -1.16
C PRO A 55 8.61 1.19 -1.63
N ILE A 56 8.76 0.14 -0.84
CA ILE A 56 8.06 -1.14 -1.02
C ILE A 56 7.04 -1.23 0.10
N VAL A 57 5.75 -1.20 -0.26
CA VAL A 57 4.65 -1.11 0.72
C VAL A 57 3.66 -2.25 0.44
N PRO A 58 3.91 -3.44 1.02
CA PRO A 58 2.96 -4.54 0.96
C PRO A 58 1.63 -4.15 1.60
N ALA A 59 0.54 -4.61 1.02
CA ALA A 59 -0.80 -4.31 1.50
C ALA A 59 -1.69 -5.55 1.54
N ALA A 60 -2.59 -5.60 2.50
CA ALA A 60 -3.70 -6.55 2.53
C ALA A 60 -5.02 -5.81 2.82
N ILE A 61 -6.05 -6.18 2.09
CA ILE A 61 -7.39 -5.58 2.19
C ILE A 61 -8.41 -6.58 2.71
N LEU A 62 -9.45 -6.06 3.36
CA LEU A 62 -10.68 -6.79 3.67
C LEU A 62 -11.87 -6.20 2.91
N PHE A 63 -12.91 -6.99 2.74
CA PHE A 63 -14.19 -6.51 2.21
C PHE A 63 -15.05 -5.97 3.34
N ASP A 64 -15.37 -4.68 3.30
CA ASP A 64 -16.27 -4.01 4.24
C ASP A 64 -17.28 -3.09 3.53
N LEU A 65 -17.44 -3.20 2.21
CA LEU A 65 -18.29 -2.28 1.44
C LEU A 65 -19.77 -2.35 1.84
N LEU A 66 -20.20 -3.43 2.51
CA LEU A 66 -21.56 -3.63 3.00
C LEU A 66 -21.73 -3.34 4.50
N ASN A 67 -20.74 -2.73 5.16
CA ASN A 67 -20.80 -2.42 6.60
C ASN A 67 -21.59 -1.15 6.96
N GLY A 68 -22.27 -0.54 5.97
CA GLY A 68 -22.98 0.73 6.12
C GLY A 68 -22.05 1.95 5.92
N GLY A 69 -22.52 3.14 6.29
CA GLY A 69 -21.79 4.40 6.09
C GLY A 69 -21.88 4.96 4.67
N ALA A 70 -21.23 6.10 4.44
CA ALA A 70 -21.22 6.76 3.13
C ALA A 70 -20.25 6.03 2.18
N LYS A 71 -20.82 5.40 1.14
CA LYS A 71 -20.07 4.68 0.08
C LYS A 71 -20.28 5.28 -1.32
N ASP A 72 -21.08 6.33 -1.43
CA ASP A 72 -21.29 7.07 -2.67
C ASP A 72 -20.17 8.10 -2.86
N TRP A 73 -18.99 7.61 -3.21
CA TRP A 73 -17.78 8.43 -3.36
C TRP A 73 -17.62 9.02 -4.77
N GLY A 74 -18.59 8.81 -5.66
CA GLY A 74 -18.47 9.17 -7.06
C GLY A 74 -17.27 8.49 -7.73
N ALA A 75 -16.40 9.28 -8.36
CA ALA A 75 -15.25 8.76 -9.11
C ALA A 75 -14.03 8.44 -8.23
N GLU A 76 -13.99 8.91 -6.97
CA GLU A 76 -12.79 8.89 -6.15
C GLU A 76 -13.03 8.27 -4.77
N PRO A 77 -12.61 7.01 -4.54
CA PRO A 77 -12.69 6.41 -3.21
C PRO A 77 -11.66 7.04 -2.25
N PRO A 78 -11.91 7.00 -0.92
CA PRO A 78 -11.16 7.79 0.07
C PRO A 78 -9.80 7.20 0.50
N TYR A 79 -9.27 6.20 -0.23
CA TYR A 79 -8.08 5.44 0.18
C TYR A 79 -6.78 6.04 -0.37
N ARG A 80 -6.68 7.35 -0.55
CA ARG A 80 -5.53 8.03 -1.21
C ARG A 80 -4.93 9.11 -0.33
#